data_AF-K5WF88-F1
#
_entry.id   AF-K5WF88-F1
#
_cell.length_a   1.000
_cell.length_b   1.000
_cell.length_c   1.000
_cell.angle_alpha   90.00
_cell.angle_beta   90.00
_cell.angle_gamma   90.00
#
_symmetry.space_group_name_H-M   'P 1'
#
loop_
_entity.id
_entity.type
_entity.pdbx_description
1 polymer ?
#
loop_
_entity_poly.entity_id
_entity_poly.type
_entity_poly.pdbx_seq_one_letter_code
_entity_poly.pdbx_strand_id
1 'polypeptide(L)'
;MASRVARLTQLFTPFYASGINAQLVYPATSVIVKPGELSSALMRPLQTATYEPHRSPEYLAATLAIGIMNGHPFLDGNKRT
;
A
#
# COMPACT_ATOMS: atom_id res chain seq x y z
N MET A 1 18.52 -0.21 -10.98
CA MET A 1 17.79 -0.62 -9.77
C MET A 1 17.41 0.57 -8.88
N ALA A 2 18.36 1.43 -8.47
CA ALA A 2 18.07 2.61 -7.62
C ALA A 2 16.95 3.55 -8.15
N SER A 3 16.90 3.80 -9.47
CA SER A 3 15.89 4.67 -10.09
C SER A 3 14.45 4.13 -10.08
N ARG A 4 14.28 2.80 -9.91
CA ARG A 4 12.97 2.15 -9.84
C ARG A 4 12.42 2.19 -8.42
N VAL A 5 13.28 1.92 -7.43
CA VAL A 5 12.95 2.00 -6.00
C VAL A 5 12.53 3.43 -5.63
N ALA A 6 13.29 4.44 -6.08
CA ALA A 6 12.96 5.86 -5.84
C ALA A 6 11.59 6.29 -6.40
N ARG A 7 11.17 5.71 -7.53
CA ARG A 7 9.85 5.97 -8.12
C ARG A 7 8.72 5.30 -7.34
N LEU A 8 8.94 4.07 -6.87
CA LEU A 8 7.94 3.33 -6.08
C LEU A 8 7.74 3.96 -4.69
N THR A 9 8.80 4.47 -4.06
CA THR A 9 8.71 5.19 -2.77
C THR A 9 7.85 6.45 -2.85
N GLN A 10 7.73 7.07 -4.02
CA GLN A 10 6.85 8.23 -4.21
C GLN A 10 5.37 7.84 -4.37
N LEU A 11 5.09 6.62 -4.85
CA LEU A 11 3.72 6.12 -5.06
C LEU A 11 3.15 5.45 -3.80
N PHE A 12 3.98 4.77 -3.00
CA PHE A 12 3.52 4.05 -1.80
C PHE A 12 3.51 4.92 -0.55
N THR A 13 2.75 6.03 -0.60
CA THR A 13 2.54 6.89 0.57
C THR A 13 1.13 6.70 1.14
N PRO A 14 0.93 6.89 2.46
CA PRO A 14 -0.41 6.88 3.06
C PRO A 14 -1.35 7.90 2.41
N PHE A 15 -0.82 9.04 1.98
CA PHE A 15 -1.59 10.07 1.27
C PHE A 15 -2.12 9.56 -0.07
N TYR A 16 -1.26 8.94 -0.88
CA TYR A 16 -1.68 8.37 -2.16
C TYR A 16 -2.71 7.24 -1.97
N ALA A 17 -2.44 6.31 -1.05
CA ALA A 17 -3.36 5.21 -0.75
C ALA A 17 -4.73 5.70 -0.26
N SER A 18 -4.75 6.76 0.55
CA SER A 18 -6.00 7.39 1.01
C SER A 18 -6.75 8.08 -0.12
N GLY A 19 -6.04 8.72 -1.05
CA GLY A 19 -6.64 9.32 -2.24
C GLY A 19 -7.29 8.28 -3.17
N ILE A 20 -6.70 7.10 -3.29
CA ILE A 20 -7.29 5.97 -4.01
C ILE A 20 -8.51 5.42 -3.25
N ASN A 21 -8.38 5.16 -1.95
CA ASN A 21 -9.51 4.69 -1.13
C ASN A 21 -10.71 5.65 -1.23
N ALA A 22 -10.47 6.97 -1.14
CA ALA A 22 -11.50 8.00 -1.24
C ALA A 22 -12.28 7.93 -2.56
N GLN A 23 -11.61 7.64 -3.68
CA GLN A 23 -12.28 7.47 -4.97
C GLN A 23 -13.12 6.19 -5.01
N LEU A 24 -12.65 5.11 -4.36
CA LEU A 24 -13.28 3.80 -4.39
C LEU A 24 -14.48 3.64 -3.45
N VAL A 25 -14.52 4.44 -2.38
CA VAL A 25 -15.59 4.38 -1.36
C VAL A 25 -16.63 5.48 -1.50
N TYR A 26 -16.44 6.44 -2.41
CA TYR A 26 -17.41 7.50 -2.69
C TYR A 26 -18.82 6.90 -2.93
N PRO A 27 -19.90 7.45 -2.31
CA PRO A 27 -19.98 8.73 -1.59
C PRO A 27 -19.56 8.70 -0.12
N ALA A 28 -19.11 7.56 0.41
CA ALA A 28 -18.60 7.50 1.78
C ALA A 28 -17.25 8.25 1.91
N THR A 29 -16.95 8.70 3.14
CA THR A 29 -15.66 9.32 3.46
C THR A 29 -14.60 8.26 3.72
N SER A 30 -13.44 8.37 3.05
CA SER A 30 -12.26 7.58 3.39
C SER A 30 -11.73 7.95 4.78
N VAL A 31 -11.69 6.98 5.70
CA VAL A 31 -11.17 7.16 7.05
C VAL A 31 -10.11 6.09 7.32
N ILE A 32 -8.90 6.52 7.67
CA ILE A 32 -7.86 5.62 8.17
C ILE A 32 -8.15 5.35 9.66
N VAL A 33 -8.40 4.09 10.00
CA VAL A 33 -8.64 3.63 11.38
C VAL A 33 -7.40 2.99 12.01
N LYS A 34 -6.46 2.49 11.20
CA LYS A 34 -5.19 1.91 11.68
C LYS A 34 -4.00 2.44 10.88
N PRO A 35 -3.49 3.64 11.21
CA PRO A 35 -2.41 4.27 10.45
C PRO A 35 -1.09 3.48 10.50
N GLY A 36 -0.84 2.74 11.59
CA GLY A 36 0.32 1.84 11.70
C GLY A 36 0.26 0.67 10.71
N GLU A 37 -0.91 0.05 10.58
CA GLU A 37 -1.11 -1.04 9.60
C GLU A 37 -1.00 -0.54 8.17
N LEU A 38 -1.53 0.65 7.87
CA LEU A 38 -1.36 1.27 6.54
C LEU A 38 0.12 1.49 6.22
N SER A 39 0.84 2.09 7.16
CA SER A 39 2.27 2.34 7.00
C SER A 39 3.07 1.05 6.84
N SER A 40 2.72 0.01 7.61
CA SER A 40 3.37 -1.31 7.50
C SER A 40 3.10 -1.95 6.14
N ALA A 41 1.85 -1.93 5.67
CA ALA A 41 1.47 -2.50 4.37
C ALA A 41 2.21 -1.84 3.19
N LEU A 42 2.41 -0.52 3.24
CA LEU A 42 3.13 0.24 2.22
C LEU A 42 4.65 0.03 2.28
N MET A 43 5.21 -0.14 3.48
CA MET A 43 6.66 -0.29 3.67
C MET A 43 7.18 -1.69 3.34
N ARG A 44 6.42 -2.75 3.63
CA ARG A 44 6.84 -4.14 3.38
C ARG A 44 7.31 -4.40 1.93
N PRO A 45 6.55 -4.05 0.87
CA PRO A 45 7.03 -4.27 -0.50
C PRO A 45 8.30 -3.48 -0.83
N LEU A 46 8.49 -2.29 -0.24
CA LEU A 46 9.73 -1.50 -0.41
C LEU A 46 10.93 -2.17 0.27
N GLN A 47 10.73 -2.69 1.48
CA GLN A 47 11.74 -3.44 2.21
C GLN A 47 12.08 -4.73 1.45
N THR A 48 11.08 -5.50 1.01
CA THR A 48 11.30 -6.70 0.20
C THR A 48 12.06 -6.38 -1.09
N ALA A 49 11.70 -5.32 -1.81
CA ALA A 49 12.43 -4.92 -3.02
C ALA A 49 13.90 -4.56 -2.76
N THR A 50 14.20 -4.07 -1.55
CA THR A 50 15.54 -3.65 -1.14
C THR A 50 16.39 -4.84 -0.68
N TYR A 51 15.85 -5.67 0.21
CA TYR A 51 16.58 -6.79 0.81
C TYR A 51 16.54 -8.06 -0.04
N GLU A 52 15.50 -8.26 -0.85
CA GLU A 52 15.29 -9.41 -1.72
C GLU A 52 15.10 -8.96 -3.19
N PRO A 53 16.13 -8.39 -3.84
CA PRO A 53 16.00 -7.75 -5.16
C PRO A 53 15.67 -8.72 -6.31
N HIS A 54 15.73 -10.03 -6.05
CA HIS A 54 15.38 -11.08 -7.00
C HIS A 54 13.88 -11.40 -7.03
N ARG A 55 13.09 -10.86 -6.08
CA ARG A 55 11.64 -11.05 -6.05
C ARG A 55 10.99 -10.37 -7.25
N SER A 56 10.00 -11.05 -7.82
CA SER A 56 9.30 -10.55 -8.99
C SER A 56 8.39 -9.37 -8.62
N PRO A 57 8.06 -8.48 -9.57
CA PRO A 57 7.11 -7.39 -9.33
C PRO A 57 5.74 -7.87 -8.84
N GLU A 58 5.28 -9.04 -9.29
CA GLU A 58 4.02 -9.66 -8.89
C GLU A 58 4.03 -10.03 -7.40
N TYR A 59 5.18 -10.49 -6.88
CA TYR A 59 5.36 -10.77 -5.46
C TYR A 59 5.24 -9.51 -4.61
N LEU A 60 5.84 -8.39 -5.07
CA LEU A 60 5.75 -7.11 -4.37
C LEU A 60 4.32 -6.56 -4.38
N ALA A 61 3.62 -6.68 -5.52
CA ALA A 61 2.21 -6.30 -5.64
C ALA A 61 1.31 -7.15 -4.73
N ALA A 62 1.53 -8.46 -4.66
CA ALA A 62 0.80 -9.35 -3.76
C ALA A 62 1.05 -9.00 -2.29
N THR A 63 2.30 -8.67 -1.93
CA THR A 63 2.69 -8.26 -0.57
C THR A 63 1.95 -6.99 -0.13
N LEU A 64 1.88 -6.00 -1.03
CA LEU A 64 1.09 -4.78 -0.81
C LEU A 64 -0.39 -5.10 -0.60
N ALA A 65 -0.99 -5.82 -1.55
CA ALA A 65 -2.42 -6.12 -1.55
C ALA A 65 -2.84 -6.88 -0.29
N ILE A 66 -2.10 -7.93 0.08
CA ILE A 66 -2.34 -8.69 1.31
C ILE A 66 -2.16 -7.81 2.55
N GLY A 67 -1.18 -6.91 2.56
CA GLY A 67 -0.96 -5.96 3.65
C GLY A 67 -2.17 -5.06 3.91
N ILE A 68 -2.73 -4.46 2.86
CA ILE A 68 -3.92 -3.59 2.98
C ILE A 68 -5.16 -4.44 3.32
N MET A 69 -5.37 -5.56 2.61
CA MET A 69 -6.53 -6.42 2.83
C MET A 69 -6.61 -6.95 4.26
N ASN A 70 -5.51 -7.45 4.82
CA ASN A 70 -5.50 -8.08 6.14
C ASN A 70 -5.27 -7.08 7.29
N GLY A 71 -4.52 -6.00 7.03
CA GLY A 71 -4.33 -4.94 8.03
C GLY A 71 -5.64 -4.21 8.34
N HIS A 72 -6.56 -4.18 7.37
CA HIS A 72 -7.79 -3.39 7.42
C HIS A 72 -7.53 -1.94 7.89
N PRO A 73 -6.62 -1.19 7.24
CA PRO A 73 -6.26 0.16 7.68
C PRO A 73 -7.36 1.20 7.51
N PHE A 74 -8.29 1.00 6.58
CA PHE A 74 -9.40 1.89 6.30
C PHE A 74 -10.70 1.40 6.96
N LEU A 75 -11.62 2.32 7.26
CA LEU A 75 -12.94 1.99 7.78
C LEU A 75 -13.75 1.13 6.79
N ASP A 76 -13.65 1.43 5.49
CA ASP A 76 -14.23 0.66 4.39
C ASP A 76 -13.25 0.65 3.19
N GLY A 77 -13.45 -0.27 2.25
CA GLY A 77 -12.76 -0.27 0.97
C GLY A 77 -11.42 -1.02 0.96
N ASN A 78 -11.00 -1.64 2.07
CA ASN A 78 -9.68 -2.33 2.19
C ASN A 78 -9.38 -3.38 1.12
N LYS A 79 -10.40 -4.05 0.57
CA LYS A 79 -10.21 -5.05 -0.50
C LYS A 79 -10.21 -4.44 -1.91
N ARG A 80 -10.79 -3.24 -2.04
CA ARG A 80 -10.86 -2.48 -3.29
C ARG A 80 -9.61 -1.60 -3.46
N THR A 81 -9.09 -1.08 -2.35
CA THR A 81 -7.87 -0.27 -2.24
C THR A 81 -6.64 -1.14 -2.31
#